data_AF-A0A942WAJ1-F1
#
_entry.id   AF-A0A942WAJ1-F1
#
_cell.length_a   1.000
_cell.length_b   1.000
_cell.length_c   1.000
_cell.angle_alpha   90.00
_cell.angle_beta   90.00
_cell.angle_gamma   90.00
#
_symmetry.space_group_name_H-M   'P 1'
#
loop_
_entity.id
_entity.type
_entity.pdbx_description
1 polymer ?
#
loop_
_entity_poly.entity_id
_entity_poly.type
_entity_poly.pdbx_seq_one_letter_code
_entity_poly.pdbx_strand_id
1 'polypeptide(L)'
;MNYVTLLLKKNAKRFLNILPVILVLSFISLLHYGNSNSLKFETNHVKENIAITKDLVEDYQIILKRFKPDTEIYNDYLLFLKDGEERLELLETRLTAITKKDAQTYYSVSEKLEKRDYDDMSKNLTYEDPDSLAYSKLSLEYYRYMQDHDFAIDDRWSGIQGFSFMAGFVNKSV
;
A
#
# COMPACT_ATOMS: atom_id res chain seq x y z
N MET A 1 -30.68 -3.67 19.28
CA MET A 1 -30.65 -2.19 19.38
C MET A 1 -29.21 -1.77 19.12
N ASN A 2 -28.93 -0.98 18.08
CA ASN A 2 -27.56 -0.64 17.67
C ASN A 2 -26.90 0.31 18.69
N TYR A 3 -25.59 0.19 18.91
CA TYR A 3 -24.81 0.97 19.87
C TYR A 3 -24.96 2.48 19.64
N VAL A 4 -25.00 2.89 18.37
CA VAL A 4 -25.26 4.28 17.94
C VAL A 4 -26.62 4.77 18.44
N THR A 5 -27.66 3.95 18.30
CA THR A 5 -29.03 4.31 18.71
C THR A 5 -29.15 4.46 20.23
N LEU A 6 -28.37 3.69 20.98
CA LEU A 6 -28.33 3.71 22.45
C LEU A 6 -27.62 4.97 22.96
N LEU A 7 -26.51 5.37 22.33
CA LEU A 7 -25.78 6.61 22.62
C LEU A 7 -26.62 7.86 22.31
N LEU A 8 -27.31 7.88 21.16
CA LEU A 8 -28.17 9.00 20.77
C LEU A 8 -29.33 9.19 21.76
N LYS A 9 -30.00 8.11 22.18
CA LYS A 9 -31.08 8.18 23.20
C LYS A 9 -30.59 8.70 24.56
N LYS A 10 -29.37 8.33 24.97
CA LYS A 10 -28.80 8.74 26.26
C LYS A 10 -28.43 10.23 26.28
N ASN A 11 -27.94 10.76 25.15
CA ASN A 11 -27.50 12.15 25.03
C ASN A 11 -28.61 13.12 24.60
N ALA A 12 -29.71 12.65 24.01
CA ALA A 12 -30.85 13.48 23.61
C ALA A 12 -31.48 14.29 24.76
N LYS A 13 -31.33 13.85 26.02
CA LYS A 13 -31.84 14.58 27.20
C LYS A 13 -30.96 15.76 27.65
N ARG A 14 -29.77 15.95 27.07
CA ARG A 14 -28.83 17.05 27.37
C ARG A 14 -28.40 17.72 26.07
N PHE A 15 -29.15 18.74 25.65
CA PHE A 15 -28.97 19.44 24.37
C PHE A 15 -27.53 19.96 24.14
N LEU A 16 -26.82 20.38 25.20
CA LEU A 16 -25.41 20.80 25.15
C LEU A 16 -24.40 19.66 24.90
N ASN A 17 -24.76 18.40 25.16
CA ASN A 17 -23.89 17.24 24.94
C ASN A 17 -24.08 16.60 23.56
N ILE A 18 -25.04 17.05 22.76
CA ILE A 18 -25.31 16.51 21.42
C ILE A 18 -24.28 17.01 20.41
N LEU A 19 -23.81 18.26 20.53
CA LEU A 19 -22.87 18.85 19.58
C LEU A 19 -21.51 18.11 19.57
N PRO A 20 -20.86 17.81 20.73
CA PRO A 20 -19.66 16.98 20.73
C PRO A 20 -19.88 15.58 20.14
N VAL A 21 -21.05 14.97 20.38
CA VAL A 21 -21.39 13.65 19.84
C VAL A 21 -21.53 13.71 18.32
N ILE A 22 -22.19 14.73 17.78
CA ILE A 22 -22.29 14.94 16.33
C ILE A 22 -20.90 15.15 15.72
N LEU A 23 -20.04 15.97 16.34
CA LEU A 23 -18.68 16.21 15.84
C LEU A 23 -17.86 14.91 15.79
N VAL A 24 -17.90 14.10 16.85
CA VAL A 24 -17.22 12.80 16.90
C VAL A 24 -17.77 11.86 15.82
N LEU A 25 -19.09 11.76 15.68
CA LEU A 25 -19.70 10.89 14.66
C LEU A 25 -19.38 11.35 13.24
N SER A 26 -19.38 12.66 12.98
CA SER A 26 -18.99 13.23 11.69
C SER A 26 -17.52 12.95 11.39
N PHE A 27 -16.64 13.10 12.38
CA PHE A 27 -15.22 12.81 12.24
C PHE A 27 -14.97 11.32 11.92
N ILE A 28 -15.59 10.40 12.67
CA ILE A 28 -15.51 8.96 12.40
C ILE A 28 -16.04 8.63 11.01
N SER A 29 -17.14 9.27 10.58
CA SER A 29 -17.72 9.05 9.26
C SER A 29 -16.77 9.54 8.14
N LEU A 30 -16.11 10.68 8.34
CA LEU A 30 -15.08 11.19 7.42
C LEU A 30 -13.88 10.25 7.33
N LEU A 31 -13.37 9.75 8.46
CA LEU A 31 -12.30 8.76 8.49
C LEU A 31 -12.69 7.50 7.71
N HIS A 32 -13.91 6.98 7.94
CA HIS A 32 -14.39 5.78 7.28
C HIS A 32 -14.56 5.95 5.76
N TYR A 33 -15.11 7.10 5.34
CA TYR A 33 -15.27 7.44 3.92
C TYR A 33 -13.91 7.61 3.25
N GLY A 34 -12.99 8.33 3.89
CA GLY A 34 -11.60 8.51 3.43
C GLY A 34 -10.92 7.16 3.21
N ASN A 35 -10.97 6.28 4.22
CA ASN A 35 -10.38 4.95 4.13
C ASN A 35 -10.99 4.10 3.01
N SER A 36 -12.31 4.11 2.88
CA SER A 36 -12.99 3.33 1.83
C SER A 36 -12.59 3.79 0.44
N ASN A 37 -12.46 5.10 0.22
CA ASN A 37 -12.02 5.66 -1.05
C ASN A 37 -10.55 5.38 -1.35
N SER A 38 -9.68 5.53 -0.34
CA SER A 38 -8.27 5.22 -0.49
C SER A 38 -8.06 3.75 -0.83
N LEU A 39 -8.70 2.83 -0.10
CA LEU A 39 -8.65 1.40 -0.41
C LEU A 39 -9.15 1.07 -1.82
N LYS A 40 -10.18 1.79 -2.30
CA LYS A 40 -10.68 1.64 -3.67
C LYS A 40 -9.65 2.12 -4.71
N PHE A 41 -9.02 3.27 -4.46
CA PHE A 41 -7.95 3.79 -5.30
C PHE A 41 -6.78 2.80 -5.35
N GLU A 42 -6.29 2.36 -4.20
CA GLU A 42 -5.23 1.37 -4.03
C GLU A 42 -5.56 0.06 -4.75
N THR A 43 -6.78 -0.45 -4.60
CA THR A 43 -7.24 -1.66 -5.31
C THR A 43 -7.14 -1.50 -6.82
N ASN A 44 -7.56 -0.35 -7.36
CA ASN A 44 -7.51 -0.09 -8.79
C ASN A 44 -6.06 0.07 -9.27
N HIS A 45 -5.22 0.76 -8.50
CA HIS A 45 -3.82 0.94 -8.80
C HIS A 45 -3.07 -0.41 -8.85
N VAL A 46 -3.30 -1.30 -7.88
CA VAL A 46 -2.72 -2.65 -7.90
C VAL A 46 -3.19 -3.44 -9.13
N LYS A 47 -4.46 -3.34 -9.51
CA LYS A 47 -4.98 -4.01 -10.73
C LYS A 47 -4.33 -3.49 -12.01
N GLU A 48 -4.11 -2.19 -12.10
CA GLU A 48 -3.40 -1.57 -13.22
C GLU A 48 -1.96 -2.07 -13.29
N ASN A 49 -1.24 -2.09 -12.16
CA ASN A 49 0.12 -2.62 -12.10
C ASN A 49 0.19 -4.11 -12.47
N ILE A 50 -0.80 -4.92 -12.08
CA ILE A 50 -0.93 -6.32 -12.50
C ILE A 50 -1.04 -6.41 -14.03
N ALA A 51 -1.90 -5.59 -14.64
CA ALA A 51 -2.08 -5.61 -16.09
C ALA A 51 -0.78 -5.24 -16.82
N ILE A 52 -0.13 -4.15 -16.42
CA ILE A 52 1.15 -3.70 -16.99
C ILE A 52 2.24 -4.78 -16.83
N THR A 53 2.37 -5.36 -15.64
CA THR A 53 3.39 -6.38 -15.36
C THR A 53 3.13 -7.65 -16.18
N LYS A 54 1.87 -8.02 -16.37
CA LYS A 54 1.48 -9.17 -17.17
C LYS A 54 1.81 -8.97 -18.65
N ASP A 55 1.55 -7.78 -19.20
CA ASP A 55 1.90 -7.43 -20.57
C ASP A 55 3.43 -7.48 -20.77
N LEU A 56 4.21 -6.96 -19.80
CA LEU A 56 5.68 -7.03 -19.83
C LEU A 56 6.19 -8.48 -19.80
N VAL A 57 5.63 -9.33 -18.95
CA VAL A 57 5.96 -10.77 -18.88
C VAL A 57 5.70 -11.44 -20.23
N GLU A 58 4.56 -11.16 -20.87
CA GLU A 58 4.24 -11.71 -22.19
C GLU A 58 5.24 -11.23 -23.25
N ASP A 59 5.59 -9.94 -23.25
CA ASP A 59 6.59 -9.38 -24.15
C ASP A 59 7.96 -10.04 -23.98
N TYR A 60 8.42 -10.25 -22.74
CA TYR A 60 9.69 -10.96 -22.48
C TYR A 60 9.65 -12.40 -22.99
N GLN A 61 8.54 -13.12 -22.82
CA GLN A 61 8.38 -14.46 -23.37
C GLN A 61 8.41 -14.47 -24.91
N ILE A 62 7.85 -13.45 -25.57
CA ILE A 62 7.91 -13.30 -27.03
C ILE A 62 9.36 -13.01 -27.47
N ILE A 63 10.06 -12.14 -26.75
CA ILE A 63 11.44 -11.75 -27.05
C ILE A 63 12.38 -12.94 -26.90
N LEU A 64 12.26 -13.73 -25.83
CA LEU A 64 13.09 -14.91 -25.59
C LEU A 64 13.01 -15.94 -26.72
N LYS A 65 11.86 -16.06 -27.40
CA LYS A 65 11.71 -16.94 -28.58
C LYS A 65 12.53 -16.48 -29.79
N ARG A 66 13.00 -15.23 -29.82
CA ARG A 66 13.76 -14.63 -30.93
C ARG A 66 15.28 -14.75 -30.75
N PHE A 67 15.75 -15.01 -29.53
CA PHE A 67 17.17 -15.08 -29.21
C PHE A 67 17.60 -16.52 -28.88
N LYS A 68 18.86 -16.85 -29.16
CA LYS A 68 19.41 -18.16 -28.81
C LYS A 68 19.77 -18.21 -27.31
N PRO A 69 19.58 -19.35 -26.62
CA PRO A 69 19.84 -19.48 -25.19
C PRO A 69 21.27 -19.19 -24.73
N ASP A 70 22.25 -19.25 -25.63
CA ASP A 70 23.67 -19.01 -25.36
C ASP A 70 24.07 -17.53 -25.47
N THR A 71 23.13 -16.62 -25.73
CA THR A 71 23.40 -15.18 -25.87
C THR A 71 23.22 -14.43 -24.56
N GLU A 72 24.02 -13.39 -24.34
CA GLU A 72 23.89 -12.47 -23.21
C GLU A 72 22.47 -11.85 -23.15
N ILE A 73 21.97 -11.40 -24.31
CA ILE A 73 20.61 -10.85 -24.45
C ILE A 73 19.54 -11.85 -23.98
N TYR A 74 19.67 -13.14 -24.33
CA TYR A 74 18.72 -14.14 -23.84
C TYR A 74 18.76 -14.27 -22.32
N ASN A 75 19.96 -14.27 -21.72
CA ASN A 75 20.11 -14.35 -20.28
C ASN A 75 19.53 -13.13 -19.57
N ASP A 76 19.71 -11.93 -20.13
CA ASP A 76 19.13 -10.69 -19.58
C ASP A 76 17.60 -10.74 -19.60
N TYR A 77 16.99 -11.08 -20.75
CA TYR A 77 15.54 -11.21 -20.84
C TYR A 77 14.99 -12.38 -20.01
N LEU A 78 15.78 -13.42 -19.75
CA LEU A 78 15.39 -14.50 -18.85
C LEU A 78 15.36 -14.02 -17.39
N LEU A 79 16.29 -13.14 -17.00
CA LEU A 79 16.27 -12.49 -15.70
C LEU A 79 15.07 -11.54 -15.57
N PHE A 80 14.80 -10.71 -16.59
CA PHE A 80 13.63 -9.83 -16.59
C PHE A 80 12.31 -10.58 -16.55
N LEU A 81 12.21 -11.71 -17.25
CA LEU A 81 11.04 -12.58 -17.18
C LEU A 81 10.81 -13.09 -15.75
N LYS A 82 11.84 -13.62 -15.11
CA LYS A 82 11.74 -14.12 -13.73
C LYS A 82 11.37 -13.01 -12.75
N ASP A 83 11.99 -11.84 -12.89
CA ASP A 83 11.68 -10.66 -12.07
C ASP A 83 10.22 -10.24 -12.24
N GLY A 84 9.73 -10.17 -13.47
CA GLY A 84 8.34 -9.85 -13.79
C GLY A 84 7.34 -10.87 -13.25
N GLU A 85 7.64 -12.17 -13.36
CA GLU A 85 6.81 -13.25 -12.83
C GLU A 85 6.72 -13.19 -11.29
N GLU A 86 7.84 -12.99 -10.60
CA GLU A 86 7.85 -12.80 -9.15
C GLU A 86 7.09 -11.53 -8.72
N ARG A 87 7.27 -10.42 -9.45
CA ARG A 87 6.55 -9.17 -9.17
C ARG A 87 5.05 -9.36 -9.34
N LEU A 88 4.63 -10.07 -10.38
CA LEU A 88 3.23 -10.37 -10.64
C LEU A 88 2.60 -11.18 -9.51
N GLU A 89 3.27 -12.22 -9.02
CA GLU A 89 2.80 -13.03 -7.88
C GLU A 89 2.61 -12.17 -6.61
N LEU A 90 3.57 -11.28 -6.33
CA LEU A 90 3.46 -10.35 -5.21
C LEU A 90 2.28 -9.38 -5.38
N LEU A 91 2.07 -8.81 -6.57
CA LEU A 91 0.95 -7.91 -6.82
C LEU A 91 -0.41 -8.62 -6.69
N GLU A 92 -0.54 -9.84 -7.20
CA GLU A 92 -1.74 -10.66 -7.05
C GLU A 92 -2.01 -11.03 -5.58
N THR A 93 -0.95 -11.31 -4.82
CA THR A 93 -1.04 -11.55 -3.37
C THR A 93 -1.50 -10.29 -2.64
N ARG A 94 -0.95 -9.12 -2.97
CA ARG A 94 -1.37 -7.82 -2.41
C ARG A 94 -2.85 -7.55 -2.70
N LEU A 95 -3.31 -7.77 -3.94
CA LEU A 95 -4.71 -7.58 -4.31
C LEU A 95 -5.65 -8.53 -3.53
N THR A 96 -5.23 -9.78 -3.36
CA THR A 96 -5.96 -10.76 -2.56
C THR A 96 -6.04 -10.34 -1.10
N ALA A 97 -4.94 -9.84 -0.54
CA ALA A 97 -4.88 -9.36 0.84
C ALA A 97 -5.81 -8.16 1.07
N ILE A 98 -5.84 -7.18 0.16
CA ILE A 98 -6.79 -6.05 0.20
C ILE A 98 -8.23 -6.56 0.21
N THR A 99 -8.56 -7.48 -0.71
CA THR A 99 -9.92 -8.02 -0.85
C THR A 99 -10.38 -8.78 0.39
N LYS A 100 -9.47 -9.54 1.02
CA LYS A 100 -9.71 -10.29 2.26
C LYS A 100 -9.57 -9.45 3.53
N LYS A 101 -9.14 -8.19 3.41
CA LYS A 101 -8.77 -7.31 4.54
C LYS A 101 -7.69 -7.93 5.43
N ASP A 102 -6.78 -8.69 4.84
CA ASP A 102 -5.64 -9.30 5.50
C ASP A 102 -4.49 -8.28 5.56
N ALA A 103 -4.43 -7.54 6.67
CA ALA A 103 -3.48 -6.44 6.83
C ALA A 103 -2.02 -6.94 6.91
N GLN A 104 -1.77 -8.05 7.59
CA GLN A 104 -0.43 -8.60 7.76
C GLN A 104 0.16 -9.03 6.41
N THR A 105 -0.61 -9.77 5.61
CA THR A 105 -0.17 -10.14 4.25
C THR A 105 0.00 -8.91 3.36
N TYR A 106 -0.91 -7.93 3.44
CA TYR A 106 -0.81 -6.69 2.68
C TYR A 106 0.49 -5.93 2.98
N TYR A 107 0.81 -5.72 4.26
CA TYR A 107 2.01 -4.97 4.65
C TYR A 107 3.30 -5.72 4.32
N SER A 108 3.35 -7.03 4.58
CA SER A 108 4.54 -7.84 4.27
C SER A 108 4.85 -7.88 2.77
N VAL A 109 3.83 -8.02 1.93
CA VAL A 109 4.01 -8.05 0.46
C VAL A 109 4.32 -6.66 -0.08
N SER A 110 3.67 -5.62 0.45
CA SER A 110 3.97 -4.23 0.09
C SER A 110 5.41 -3.85 0.44
N GLU A 111 5.91 -4.27 1.61
CA GLU A 111 7.32 -4.07 1.98
C GLU A 111 8.27 -4.75 0.99
N LYS A 112 7.97 -6.00 0.58
CA LYS A 112 8.80 -6.71 -0.40
C LYS A 112 8.84 -6.01 -1.75
N LEU A 113 7.70 -5.56 -2.27
CA LEU A 113 7.60 -4.82 -3.53
C LEU A 113 8.41 -3.52 -3.46
N GLU A 114 8.18 -2.73 -2.41
CA GLU A 114 8.88 -1.46 -2.20
C GLU A 114 10.38 -1.66 -2.01
N LYS A 115 10.79 -2.76 -1.36
CA LYS A 115 12.21 -3.07 -1.15
C LYS A 115 12.91 -3.37 -2.47
N ARG A 116 12.24 -4.07 -3.39
CA ARG A 116 12.77 -4.31 -4.74
C ARG A 116 12.96 -2.99 -5.47
N ASP A 117 11.93 -2.14 -5.44
CA ASP A 117 11.99 -0.83 -6.10
C ASP A 117 13.13 0.00 -5.49
N TYR A 118 13.24 0.10 -4.16
CA TYR A 118 14.35 0.77 -3.47
C TYR A 118 15.74 0.20 -3.83
N ASP A 119 15.88 -1.13 -3.83
CA ASP A 119 17.16 -1.79 -4.11
C ASP A 119 17.58 -1.60 -5.58
N ASP A 120 16.65 -1.41 -6.52
CA ASP A 120 16.93 -1.07 -7.93
C ASP A 120 17.31 0.41 -8.09
N MET A 121 16.49 1.29 -7.52
CA MET A 121 16.71 2.74 -7.45
C MET A 121 18.08 3.10 -6.87
N SER A 122 18.45 2.48 -5.74
CA SER A 122 19.72 2.71 -5.04
C SER A 122 20.96 2.23 -5.79
N LYS A 123 20.83 1.33 -6.77
CA LYS A 123 21.94 0.90 -7.63
C LYS A 123 22.13 1.82 -8.82
N ASN A 124 21.06 2.50 -9.24
CA ASN A 124 21.01 3.35 -10.43
C ASN A 124 21.01 4.86 -10.10
N LEU A 125 21.57 5.24 -8.93
CA LEU A 125 21.60 6.59 -8.34
C LEU A 125 21.96 7.75 -9.29
N THR A 126 22.67 7.49 -10.39
CA THR A 126 23.01 8.51 -11.40
C THR A 126 21.81 9.04 -12.19
N TYR A 127 20.69 8.31 -12.24
CA TYR A 127 19.49 8.68 -13.02
C TYR A 127 18.28 9.07 -12.17
N GLU A 128 18.34 8.89 -10.85
CA GLU A 128 17.17 9.03 -9.99
C GLU A 128 17.24 10.22 -9.04
N ASP A 129 16.09 10.87 -8.88
CA ASP A 129 15.89 11.99 -7.99
C ASP A 129 16.10 11.54 -6.52
N PRO A 130 17.01 12.18 -5.76
CA PRO A 130 17.18 11.93 -4.32
C PRO A 130 15.87 11.92 -3.52
N ASP A 131 14.87 12.69 -3.96
CA ASP A 131 13.55 12.74 -3.31
C ASP A 131 12.77 11.43 -3.49
N SER A 132 12.90 10.75 -4.64
CA SER A 132 12.27 9.44 -4.89
C SER A 132 12.83 8.35 -4.01
N LEU A 133 14.16 8.34 -3.82
CA LEU A 133 14.81 7.37 -2.94
C LEU A 133 14.43 7.59 -1.46
N ALA A 134 14.37 8.85 -1.03
CA ALA A 134 13.91 9.22 0.31
C ALA A 134 12.45 8.81 0.54
N TYR A 135 11.60 9.03 -0.46
CA TYR A 135 10.19 8.61 -0.44
C TYR A 135 10.07 7.10 -0.29
N SER A 136 10.82 6.32 -1.07
CA SER A 136 10.77 4.86 -1.01
C SER A 136 11.27 4.29 0.31
N LYS A 137 12.32 4.90 0.87
CA LYS A 137 12.77 4.56 2.24
C LYS A 137 11.67 4.79 3.28
N LEU A 138 10.95 5.91 3.19
CA LEU A 138 9.84 6.20 4.09
C LEU A 138 8.69 5.18 3.93
N SER A 139 8.48 4.65 2.72
CA SER A 139 7.53 3.56 2.44
C SER A 139 7.86 2.27 3.17
N LEU A 140 9.13 1.88 3.14
CA LEU A 140 9.60 0.70 3.85
C LEU A 140 9.40 0.85 5.36
N GLU A 141 9.73 2.02 5.91
CA GLU A 141 9.54 2.31 7.33
C GLU A 141 8.06 2.27 7.71
N TYR A 142 7.18 2.80 6.86
CA TYR A 142 5.74 2.72 7.04
C TYR A 142 5.24 1.27 7.09
N TYR A 143 5.54 0.46 6.08
CA TYR A 143 5.03 -0.91 6.01
C TYR A 143 5.51 -1.76 7.19
N ARG A 144 6.78 -1.63 7.58
CA ARG A 144 7.32 -2.29 8.78
C ARG A 144 6.60 -1.86 10.04
N TYR A 145 6.46 -0.55 10.25
CA TYR A 145 5.79 -0.04 11.43
C TYR A 145 4.36 -0.54 11.54
N MET A 146 3.62 -0.55 10.43
CA MET A 146 2.23 -0.99 10.43
C MET A 146 2.11 -2.50 10.69
N GLN A 147 3.05 -3.29 10.18
CA GLN A 147 3.14 -4.72 10.43
C GLN A 147 3.43 -5.03 11.92
N ASP A 148 4.41 -4.33 12.51
CA ASP A 148 4.84 -4.52 13.90
C ASP A 148 3.75 -4.21 14.94
N HIS A 149 2.78 -3.37 14.58
CA HIS A 149 1.74 -2.87 15.48
C HIS A 149 0.34 -3.43 15.19
N ASP A 150 0.24 -4.41 14.28
CA ASP A 150 -1.01 -5.10 13.91
C ASP A 150 -2.15 -4.15 13.54
N PHE A 151 -1.82 -3.08 12.82
CA PHE A 151 -2.82 -2.12 12.36
C PHE A 151 -3.66 -2.70 11.21
N ALA A 152 -4.90 -2.25 11.09
CA ALA A 152 -5.70 -2.51 9.89
C ALA A 152 -5.03 -1.87 8.65
N ILE A 153 -5.42 -2.32 7.46
CA ILE A 153 -4.97 -1.68 6.21
C ILE A 153 -5.37 -0.20 6.26
N ASP A 154 -4.36 0.65 6.16
CA ASP A 154 -4.45 2.10 6.19
C ASP A 154 -3.61 2.69 5.05
N ASP A 155 -3.88 3.94 4.72
CA ASP A 155 -3.16 4.70 3.72
C ASP A 155 -2.41 5.86 4.37
N ARG A 156 -1.11 5.96 4.11
CA ARG A 156 -0.27 7.04 4.64
C ARG A 156 -0.38 8.37 3.87
N TRP A 157 -0.93 8.37 2.65
CA TRP A 157 -0.92 9.53 1.75
C TRP A 157 -2.25 10.28 1.67
N SER A 158 -3.30 9.62 2.12
CA SER A 158 -4.58 10.26 2.40
C SER A 158 -4.40 11.29 3.52
N GLY A 159 -4.76 12.56 3.28
CA GLY A 159 -4.66 13.64 4.28
C GLY A 159 -5.55 13.44 5.53
N ILE A 160 -6.24 12.31 5.61
CA ILE A 160 -7.17 11.91 6.67
C ILE A 160 -6.69 10.60 7.35
N GLN A 161 -5.59 9.99 6.87
CA GLN A 161 -5.11 8.67 7.28
C GLN A 161 -3.57 8.67 7.51
N GLY A 162 -3.01 7.57 8.05
CA GLY A 162 -1.58 7.51 8.39
C GLY A 162 -1.21 8.15 9.73
N PHE A 163 -2.19 8.61 10.50
CA PHE A 163 -1.98 9.19 11.84
C PHE A 163 -1.24 8.24 12.78
N SER A 164 -1.49 6.93 12.70
CA SER A 164 -0.83 5.92 13.54
C SER A 164 0.69 5.88 13.32
N PHE A 165 1.11 6.01 12.07
CA PHE A 165 2.53 6.08 11.69
C PHE A 165 3.13 7.44 12.06
N MET A 166 2.43 8.55 11.76
CA MET A 166 2.90 9.89 12.12
C MET A 166 3.06 10.06 13.65
N ALA A 167 2.13 9.54 14.45
CA ALA A 167 2.23 9.57 15.91
C ALA A 167 3.45 8.78 16.41
N GLY A 168 3.72 7.60 15.81
CA GLY A 168 4.92 6.81 16.11
C GLY A 168 6.22 7.50 15.72
N PHE A 169 6.23 8.20 14.57
CA PHE A 169 7.39 8.94 14.09
C PHE A 169 7.72 10.16 14.97
N VAL A 170 6.70 10.91 15.38
CA VAL A 170 6.85 12.05 16.30
C VAL A 170 7.40 11.60 17.65
N ASN A 171 6.92 10.48 18.20
CA ASN A 171 7.41 9.95 19.48
C ASN A 171 8.86 9.43 19.44
N LYS A 172 9.39 9.07 18.26
CA LYS A 172 10.81 8.68 18.10
C LYS A 172 11.74 9.88 17.89
N SER A 173 11.18 11.05 17.61
CA SER A 173 11.91 12.29 17.29
C SER A 173 12.09 13.22 18.50
N VAL A 174 11.69 12.76 19.69
CA VAL A 174 11.85 13.42 21.01
C VAL A 174 12.72 12.53 21.88
#